data_AF-A0A8H2W225-F1
#
_entry.id   AF-A0A8H2W225-F1
#
_cell.length_a   1.000
_cell.length_b   1.000
_cell.length_c   1.000
_cell.angle_alpha   90.00
_cell.angle_beta   90.00
_cell.angle_gamma   90.00
#
_symmetry.space_group_name_H-M   'P 1'
#
loop_
_entity.id
_entity.type
_entity.pdbx_description
1 polymer ?
#
loop_
_entity_poly.entity_id
_entity_poly.type
_entity_poly.pdbx_seq_one_letter_code
_entity_poly.pdbx_strand_id
1 'polypeptide(L)'
;MKSRAHRDERIAAANLTFTNAGILQDAFFKVVETSIRTLPTLVDAGGVSVWLMINSSFALAPASGVGLAKSELDEIMRPTIMKLGENHVTHNIFCR
;
A
#
# COMPACT_ATOMS: atom_id res chain seq x y z
N MET A 1 -24.33 -23.33 11.94
CA MET A 1 -23.57 -22.57 10.91
C MET A 1 -22.47 -23.49 10.37
N LYS A 2 -22.37 -23.69 9.06
CA LYS A 2 -21.27 -24.43 8.40
C LYS A 2 -20.56 -23.46 7.44
N SER A 3 -19.24 -23.44 7.46
CA SER A 3 -18.41 -22.57 6.60
C SER A 3 -17.47 -23.41 5.74
N ARG A 4 -17.01 -22.84 4.62
CA ARG A 4 -15.95 -23.44 3.80
C ARG A 4 -14.60 -23.07 4.42
N ALA A 5 -13.71 -24.06 4.53
CA ALA A 5 -12.31 -23.84 4.88
C ALA A 5 -11.47 -23.79 3.59
N HIS A 6 -10.53 -22.87 3.53
CA HIS A 6 -9.57 -22.74 2.42
C HIS A 6 -8.20 -23.25 2.87
N ARG A 7 -7.37 -23.68 1.92
CA ARG A 7 -6.00 -24.13 2.21
C ARG A 7 -5.16 -22.94 2.69
N ASP A 8 -4.29 -23.19 3.66
CA ASP A 8 -3.32 -22.19 4.11
C ASP A 8 -2.21 -22.00 3.07
N GLU A 9 -1.80 -20.75 2.85
CA GLU A 9 -0.79 -20.34 1.88
C GLU A 9 0.06 -19.20 2.46
N ARG A 10 1.22 -18.97 1.86
CA ARG A 10 2.08 -17.84 2.27
C ARG A 10 1.37 -16.52 1.99
N ILE A 11 1.57 -15.56 2.88
CA ILE A 11 1.01 -14.21 2.76
C ILE A 11 2.18 -13.22 2.70
N ALA A 12 2.25 -12.44 1.64
CA ALA A 12 3.07 -11.23 1.61
C ALA A 12 2.26 -10.07 2.18
N ALA A 13 2.89 -9.20 2.98
CA ALA A 13 2.22 -8.04 3.56
C ALA A 13 3.12 -6.81 3.65
N ALA A 14 2.55 -5.65 3.38
CA ALA A 14 3.20 -4.36 3.48
C ALA A 14 2.34 -3.35 4.25
N ASN A 15 3.01 -2.54 5.07
CA ASN A 15 2.45 -1.36 5.70
C ASN A 15 3.17 -0.13 5.16
N LEU A 16 2.41 0.91 4.83
CA LEU A 16 2.90 2.19 4.38
C LEU A 16 2.24 3.31 5.19
N THR A 17 3.03 4.24 5.69
CA THR A 17 2.50 5.47 6.31
C THR A 17 3.35 6.66 5.89
N PHE A 18 2.69 7.75 5.52
CA PHE A 18 3.35 9.02 5.21
C PHE A 18 2.49 10.22 5.61
N THR A 19 3.13 11.37 5.77
CA THR A 19 2.49 12.63 6.19
C THR A 19 2.83 13.76 5.24
N ASN A 20 2.12 14.88 5.35
CA ASN A 20 2.43 16.11 4.62
C ASN A 20 3.46 17.02 5.34
N ALA A 21 4.14 16.53 6.37
CA ALA A 21 5.11 17.31 7.12
C ALA A 21 6.31 17.71 6.23
N GLY A 22 6.56 19.02 6.12
CA GLY A 22 7.69 19.56 5.36
C GLY A 22 7.51 19.53 3.83
N ILE A 23 6.32 19.23 3.33
CA ILE A 23 6.01 19.22 1.88
C ILE A 23 4.76 20.05 1.56
N LEU A 24 4.59 20.40 0.29
CA LEU A 24 3.36 21.05 -0.19
C LEU A 24 2.18 20.07 -0.14
N GLN A 25 0.99 20.58 0.18
CA GLN A 25 -0.22 19.77 0.27
C GLN A 25 -0.57 19.10 -1.07
N ASP A 26 -0.33 19.76 -2.19
CA ASP A 26 -0.52 19.17 -3.52
C ASP A 26 0.42 17.99 -3.77
N ALA A 27 1.66 18.05 -3.25
CA ALA A 27 2.62 16.95 -3.36
C ALA A 27 2.14 15.73 -2.55
N PHE A 28 1.60 15.96 -1.35
CA PHE A 28 0.96 14.91 -0.54
C PHE A 28 -0.19 14.24 -1.31
N PHE A 29 -1.13 15.00 -1.86
CA PHE A 29 -2.28 14.42 -2.58
C PHE A 29 -1.88 13.71 -3.87
N LYS A 30 -0.81 14.13 -4.57
CA LYS A 30 -0.27 13.39 -5.73
C LYS A 30 0.24 12.00 -5.36
N VAL A 31 0.87 11.85 -4.19
CA VAL A 31 1.30 10.54 -3.68
C VAL A 31 0.08 9.69 -3.31
N VAL A 32 -0.91 10.29 -2.63
CA VAL A 32 -2.16 9.61 -2.28
C VAL A 32 -2.88 9.10 -3.52
N GLU A 33 -3.02 9.93 -4.56
CA GLU A 33 -3.63 9.55 -5.83
C GLU A 33 -2.88 8.36 -6.47
N THR A 34 -1.54 8.42 -6.46
CA THR A 34 -0.71 7.32 -6.98
C THR A 34 -0.95 6.03 -6.19
N SER A 35 -1.06 6.13 -4.86
CA SER A 35 -1.36 4.99 -3.97
C SER A 35 -2.73 4.37 -4.23
N ILE A 36 -3.75 5.19 -4.51
CA ILE A 36 -5.10 4.70 -4.83
C ILE A 36 -5.11 4.05 -6.23
N ARG A 37 -4.34 4.59 -7.18
CA ARG A 37 -4.23 4.05 -8.55
C ARG A 37 -3.54 2.68 -8.62
N THR A 38 -2.75 2.28 -7.63
CA THR A 38 -2.15 0.93 -7.56
C THR A 38 -3.10 -0.12 -6.97
N LEU A 39 -4.19 0.29 -6.30
CA LEU A 39 -5.12 -0.63 -5.64
C LEU A 39 -5.80 -1.63 -6.60
N PRO A 40 -6.23 -1.25 -7.84
CA PRO A 40 -6.77 -2.22 -8.77
C PRO A 40 -5.78 -3.35 -9.09
N THR A 41 -4.51 -3.03 -9.35
CA THR A 41 -3.46 -4.05 -9.58
C THR A 41 -3.26 -4.95 -8.38
N LEU A 42 -3.35 -4.42 -7.15
CA LEU A 42 -3.30 -5.22 -5.93
C LEU A 42 -4.48 -6.20 -5.86
N VAL A 43 -5.70 -5.75 -6.16
CA VAL A 43 -6.91 -6.57 -6.12
C VAL A 43 -6.91 -7.64 -7.22
N ASP A 44 -6.46 -7.30 -8.43
CA ASP A 44 -6.31 -8.26 -9.54
C ASP A 44 -5.32 -9.38 -9.20
N ALA A 45 -4.30 -9.07 -8.39
CA ALA A 45 -3.34 -10.04 -7.86
C ALA A 45 -3.88 -10.85 -6.65
N GLY A 46 -5.15 -10.70 -6.29
CA GLY A 46 -5.76 -11.37 -5.12
C GLY A 46 -5.38 -10.74 -3.77
N GLY A 47 -4.80 -9.55 -3.80
CA GLY A 47 -4.45 -8.76 -2.63
C GLY A 47 -5.63 -7.97 -2.08
N VAL A 48 -5.52 -7.62 -0.81
CA VAL A 48 -6.46 -6.76 -0.08
C VAL A 48 -5.68 -5.67 0.63
N SER A 49 -6.31 -4.52 0.83
CA SER A 49 -5.74 -3.48 1.65
C SER A 49 -6.79 -2.74 2.47
N VAL A 50 -6.43 -2.41 3.70
CA VAL A 50 -7.12 -1.38 4.49
C VAL A 50 -6.30 -0.10 4.42
N TRP A 51 -6.95 1.04 4.17
CA TRP A 51 -6.28 2.33 4.13
C TRP A 51 -7.14 3.41 4.77
N LEU A 52 -6.47 4.44 5.28
CA LEU A 52 -7.06 5.60 5.93
C LEU A 52 -6.36 6.86 5.41
N MET A 53 -7.16 7.86 5.07
CA MET A 53 -6.69 9.19 4.68
C MET A 53 -7.35 10.25 5.55
N ILE A 54 -6.55 11.15 6.10
CA ILE A 54 -6.99 12.43 6.64
C ILE A 54 -6.17 13.55 5.99
N ASN A 55 -6.49 14.81 6.30
CA ASN A 55 -5.91 15.98 5.63
C ASN A 55 -4.37 16.06 5.66
N SER A 56 -3.72 15.41 6.63
CA SER A 56 -2.26 15.49 6.85
C SER A 56 -1.54 14.14 6.83
N SER A 57 -2.25 13.02 6.77
CA SER A 57 -1.63 11.69 6.84
C SER A 57 -2.39 10.65 6.05
N PHE A 58 -1.63 9.73 5.49
CA PHE A 58 -2.14 8.55 4.81
C PHE A 58 -1.49 7.30 5.41
N ALA A 59 -2.30 6.29 5.67
CA ALA A 59 -1.86 5.00 6.16
C ALA A 59 -2.52 3.89 5.34
N LEU A 60 -1.74 2.86 5.01
CA LEU A 60 -2.14 1.68 4.29
C LEU A 60 -1.58 0.48 5.06
N ALA A 61 -2.45 -0.31 5.69
CA ALA A 61 -2.03 -1.36 6.62
C ALA A 61 -3.14 -2.40 6.90
N PRO A 62 -2.91 -3.70 6.62
CA PRO A 62 -1.92 -4.22 5.68
C PRO A 62 -2.44 -4.11 4.25
N ALA A 63 -1.54 -3.86 3.29
CA ALA A 63 -1.72 -4.41 1.94
C ALA A 63 -1.14 -5.81 1.94
N SER A 64 -1.96 -6.83 1.69
CA SER A 64 -1.54 -8.22 1.79
C SER A 64 -2.21 -9.08 0.75
N GLY A 65 -1.56 -10.16 0.33
CA GLY A 65 -2.14 -11.12 -0.60
C GLY A 65 -1.77 -12.55 -0.26
N VAL A 66 -2.76 -13.43 -0.38
CA VAL A 66 -2.59 -14.88 -0.20
C VAL A 66 -1.97 -15.45 -1.48
N GLY A 67 -0.89 -16.22 -1.35
CA GLY A 67 -0.16 -16.79 -2.48
C GLY A 67 0.78 -15.81 -3.19
N LEU A 68 0.72 -14.52 -2.87
CA LEU A 68 1.57 -13.47 -3.44
C LEU A 68 3.01 -13.57 -2.91
N ALA A 69 3.98 -13.49 -3.81
CA ALA A 69 5.38 -13.32 -3.44
C ALA A 69 5.66 -11.88 -3.01
N LYS A 70 6.63 -11.71 -2.10
CA LYS A 70 7.09 -10.38 -1.68
C LYS A 70 7.51 -9.50 -2.87
N SER A 71 8.17 -10.06 -3.87
CA SER A 71 8.61 -9.32 -5.07
C SER A 71 7.44 -8.77 -5.88
N GLU A 72 6.35 -9.52 -6.00
CA GLU A 72 5.14 -9.08 -6.71
C GLU A 72 4.47 -7.93 -5.94
N LEU A 73 4.39 -8.04 -4.61
CA LEU A 73 3.89 -6.95 -3.76
C LEU A 73 4.78 -5.70 -3.83
N ASP A 74 6.11 -5.88 -3.84
CA ASP A 74 7.07 -4.79 -4.01
C ASP A 74 6.88 -4.09 -5.37
N GLU A 75 6.65 -4.85 -6.46
CA GLU A 75 6.38 -4.30 -7.80
C GLU A 75 5.07 -3.52 -7.86
N ILE A 76 4.00 -4.01 -7.22
CA ILE A 76 2.70 -3.34 -7.12
C ILE A 76 2.83 -2.01 -6.36
N MET A 77 3.62 -2.00 -5.29
CA MET A 77 3.82 -0.81 -4.45
C MET A 77 4.87 0.17 -5.00
N ARG A 78 5.71 -0.27 -5.93
CA ARG A 78 6.81 0.50 -6.52
C ARG A 78 6.39 1.89 -7.05
N PRO A 79 5.26 2.07 -7.77
CA PRO A 79 4.85 3.39 -8.24
C PRO A 79 4.66 4.39 -7.09
N THR A 80 4.06 3.94 -5.98
CA THR A 80 3.87 4.76 -4.78
C THR A 80 5.20 5.11 -4.12
N ILE A 81 6.09 4.12 -3.97
CA ILE A 81 7.41 4.30 -3.34
C ILE A 81 8.27 5.28 -4.16
N MET A 82 8.27 5.13 -5.48
CA MET A 82 8.95 6.08 -6.38
C MET A 82 8.37 7.49 -6.23
N LYS A 83 7.03 7.61 -6.15
CA LYS A 83 6.38 8.92 -6.00
C LYS A 83 6.71 9.62 -4.68
N LEU A 84 6.81 8.83 -3.60
CA LEU A 84 7.27 9.32 -2.30
C LEU A 84 8.68 9.90 -2.39
N GLY A 85 9.60 9.21 -3.09
CA GLY A 85 10.95 9.67 -3.35
C GLY A 85 11.00 10.97 -4.16
N GLU A 86 10.26 11.05 -5.27
CA GLU A 86 10.17 12.25 -6.12
C GLU A 86 9.70 13.50 -5.34
N ASN A 87 8.75 13.30 -4.42
CA ASN A 87 8.13 14.39 -3.65
C ASN A 87 8.80 14.63 -2.28
N HIS A 88 9.94 13.99 -2.01
CA HIS A 88 10.71 14.12 -0.77
C HIS A 88 9.86 13.86 0.49
N VAL A 89 8.91 12.92 0.39
CA VAL A 89 7.96 12.64 1.46
C VAL A 89 8.59 11.67 2.46
N THR A 90 8.64 12.07 3.72
CA THR A 90 9.03 11.18 4.82
C THR A 90 7.98 10.08 4.97
N HIS A 91 8.43 8.82 4.91
CA HIS A 91 7.55 7.65 4.96
C HIS A 91 8.18 6.51 5.76
N ASN A 92 7.32 5.69 6.37
CA ASN A 92 7.68 4.43 6.98
C ASN A 92 7.08 3.30 6.16
N ILE A 93 7.93 2.38 5.70
CA ILE A 93 7.51 1.16 5.01
C ILE A 93 8.01 -0.07 5.75
N PHE A 94 7.13 -1.04 5.93
CA PHE A 94 7.46 -2.34 6.47
C PHE A 94 6.89 -3.40 5.53
N CYS A 95 7.72 -4.31 5.03
CA CYS A 95 7.32 -5.37 4.10
C CYS A 95 7.82 -6.72 4.64
N ARG A 96 6.94 -7.72 4.70
CA ARG A 96 7.24 -9.07 5.22
C ARG A 96 6.70 -10.16 4.29
#